data_AF-A0A6I2F9Q5-F1
#
_entry.id   AF-A0A6I2F9Q5-F1
#
_cell.length_a   1.000
_cell.length_b   1.000
_cell.length_c   1.000
_cell.angle_alpha   90.00
_cell.angle_beta   90.00
_cell.angle_gamma   90.00
#
_symmetry.space_group_name_H-M   'P 1'
#
loop_
_entity.id
_entity.type
_entity.pdbx_description
1 polymer ?
#
loop_
_entity_poly.entity_id
_entity_poly.type
_entity_poly.pdbx_seq_one_letter_code
_entity_poly.pdbx_strand_id
1 'polypeptide(L)' 'MNTVLFLITMAVFVFGMWLMGNASHITGFEAIVFIAGILCIAIAMAIPINILGKGKGA' A
#
# COMPACT_ATOMS: atom_id res chain seq x y z
N MET A 1 11.25 -10.33 13.13
CA MET A 1 10.56 -9.80 11.93
C MET A 1 9.54 -10.83 11.52
N ASN A 2 8.24 -10.53 11.59
CA ASN A 2 7.25 -11.49 11.11
C ASN A 2 7.25 -11.39 9.57
N THR A 3 8.02 -12.25 8.90
CA THR A 3 8.19 -12.28 7.42
C THR A 3 6.86 -12.23 6.68
N VAL A 4 5.81 -12.80 7.28
CA VAL A 4 4.43 -12.76 6.77
C VAL A 4 3.90 -11.33 6.67
N LEU A 5 4.10 -10.47 7.68
CA LEU A 5 3.65 -9.08 7.61
C LEU A 5 4.41 -8.30 6.53
N PHE A 6 5.70 -8.56 6.37
CA PHE A 6 6.49 -7.93 5.32
C PHE A 6 5.96 -8.31 3.93
N LEU A 7 5.67 -9.59 3.69
CA LEU A 7 5.10 -10.07 2.42
C LEU A 7 3.73 -9.46 2.13
N ILE A 8 2.84 -9.39 3.13
CA ILE A 8 1.52 -8.74 2.98
C ILE A 8 1.70 -7.26 2.61
N THR A 9 2.61 -6.57 3.30
CA THR A 9 2.92 -5.16 3.02
C THR A 9 3.43 -4.97 1.59
N MET A 10 4.31 -5.86 1.14
CA MET A 10 4.86 -5.86 -0.22
C MET A 10 3.77 -6.07 -1.26
N ALA A 11 2.84 -7.00 -1.01
CA ALA A 11 1.70 -7.26 -1.90
C ALA A 11 0.78 -6.04 -2.02
N VAL A 12 0.43 -5.40 -0.90
CA VAL A 12 -0.42 -4.18 -0.90
C VAL A 12 0.28 -3.02 -1.62
N PHE A 13 1.59 -2.88 -1.47
CA PHE A 13 2.38 -1.87 -2.18
C PHE A 13 2.35 -2.08 -3.70
N VAL A 14 2.61 -3.30 -4.17
CA VAL A 14 2.54 -3.64 -5.61
C VAL A 14 1.14 -3.44 -6.16
N PHE A 15 0.12 -3.82 -5.39
CA PHE A 15 -1.27 -3.58 -5.77
C PHE A 15 -1.57 -2.08 -5.94
N GLY A 16 -1.09 -1.22 -5.02
CA GLY A 16 -1.26 0.22 -5.14
C GLY A 16 -0.55 0.82 -6.36
N MET A 17 0.66 0.36 -6.68
CA MET A 17 1.38 0.78 -7.90
C MET A 17 0.63 0.33 -9.18
N TRP A 18 0.10 -0.89 -9.18
CA TRP A 18 -0.71 -1.39 -10.29
C TRP A 18 -1.99 -0.57 -10.47
N LEU A 19 -2.69 -0.24 -9.38
CA LEU A 19 -3.92 0.57 -9.41
C LEU A 19 -3.65 1.96 -10.00
N MET A 20 -2.55 2.60 -9.58
CA MET A 20 -2.14 3.91 -10.09
C MET A 20 -1.78 3.85 -11.59
N GLY A 21 -1.12 2.79 -12.05
CA GLY A 21 -0.80 2.58 -13.46
C GLY A 21 -2.01 2.26 -14.35
N ASN A 22 -3.07 1.68 -13.79
CA ASN A 22 -4.33 1.40 -14.51
C ASN A 22 -5.31 2.58 -14.48
N ALA A 23 -4.98 3.68 -13.80
CA ALA A 23 -5.87 4.84 -13.67
C ALA A 23 -6.31 5.41 -15.03
N SER A 24 -5.40 5.51 -15.99
CA SER A 24 -5.67 5.99 -17.35
C SER A 24 -6.39 4.98 -18.25
N HIS A 25 -6.57 3.74 -17.80
CA HIS A 25 -7.36 2.73 -18.53
C HIS A 25 -8.86 2.80 -18.19
N ILE A 26 -9.23 3.44 -17.07
CA ILE A 26 -10.62 3.54 -16.62
C ILE A 26 -11.14 4.95 -16.88
N THR A 27 -11.65 5.15 -18.09
CA THR A 27 -12.27 6.40 -18.54
C THR A 27 -13.44 6.80 -17.63
N GLY A 28 -13.40 8.03 -17.11
CA GLY A 28 -14.43 8.59 -16.23
C GLY A 28 -14.17 8.43 -14.73
N PHE A 29 -13.25 7.55 -14.32
CA PHE A 29 -12.87 7.35 -12.90
C PHE A 29 -11.37 7.48 -12.64
N GLU A 30 -10.62 8.02 -13.60
CA GLU A 30 -9.15 8.12 -13.58
C GLU A 30 -8.61 8.72 -12.27
N ALA A 31 -9.20 9.84 -11.82
CA ALA A 31 -8.80 10.50 -10.58
C ALA A 31 -9.04 9.64 -9.34
N ILE A 32 -10.16 8.93 -9.28
CA ILE A 32 -10.53 8.09 -8.13
C ILE A 32 -9.59 6.88 -8.05
N VAL A 33 -9.32 6.24 -9.18
CA VAL A 33 -8.42 5.07 -9.26
C VAL A 33 -6.98 5.47 -8.93
N PHE A 34 -6.54 6.65 -9.39
CA PHE A 34 -5.23 7.21 -9.06
C PHE A 34 -5.09 7.50 -7.56
N ILE A 35 -6.07 8.18 -6.95
CA ILE A 35 -6.07 8.49 -5.52
C ILE A 35 -6.14 7.21 -4.67
N ALA A 36 -6.94 6.22 -5.08
CA ALA A 36 -7.01 4.92 -4.41
C ALA A 36 -5.66 4.19 -4.42
N GLY A 37 -4.91 4.30 -5.52
CA GLY A 37 -3.55 3.75 -5.64
C GLY A 37 -2.57 4.41 -4.67
N ILE A 38 -2.61 5.75 -4.57
CA ILE A 38 -1.81 6.51 -3.60
C ILE A 38 -2.14 6.11 -2.17
N LEU A 39 -3.43 5.98 -1.83
CA LEU A 39 -3.86 5.56 -0.49
C LEU A 39 -3.39 4.13 -0.17
N CYS A 40 -3.47 3.20 -1.12
CA CYS A 40 -2.94 1.83 -0.94
C CYS A 40 -1.43 1.84 -0.64
N ILE A 41 -0.65 2.65 -1.36
CA ILE A 41 0.80 2.77 -1.13
C ILE A 41 1.08 3.41 0.23
N ALA A 42 0.33 4.45 0.62
CA ALA A 42 0.48 5.10 1.91
C ALA A 42 0.19 4.14 3.07
N ILE A 43 -0.86 3.32 2.97
CA ILE A 43 -1.20 2.30 3.97
C ILE A 43 -0.13 1.21 4.01
N ALA A 44 0.36 0.75 2.85
CA ALA A 44 1.45 -0.20 2.78
C ALA A 44 2.71 0.32 3.49
N MET A 45 3.05 1.61 3.37
CA MET A 45 4.16 2.20 4.12
C MET A 45 3.86 2.37 5.61
N ALA A 46 2.60 2.66 5.98
CA ALA A 46 2.21 2.90 7.37
C ALA A 46 2.26 1.63 8.25
N ILE A 47 1.98 0.45 7.68
CA ILE A 47 2.02 -0.86 8.37
C ILE A 47 3.39 -1.14 9.00
N PRO A 48 4.52 -1.16 8.26
CA PRO A 48 5.83 -1.43 8.84
C PRO A 48 6.24 -0.31 9.81
N ILE A 49 5.93 0.96 9.52
CA ILE A 49 6.32 2.09 10.38
C ILE A 49 5.61 2.02 11.75
N ASN A 50 4.31 1.73 11.79
CA ASN A 50 3.54 1.75 13.04
C ASN A 50 3.55 0.41 13.78
N ILE A 51 3.58 -0.72 13.07
CA ILE A 51 3.50 -2.06 13.69
C ILE A 51 4.89 -2.63 14.00
N LEU A 52 5.93 -2.35 13.20
CA LEU A 52 7.28 -2.86 13.49
C LEU A 52 8.05 -1.98 14.49
N GLY A 53 7.71 -0.68 14.61
CA GLY A 53 8.34 0.22 15.58
C GLY A 53 7.99 -0.06 17.05
N LYS A 54 6.92 -0.83 17.32
CA LYS A 54 6.48 -1.23 18.67
C LYS A 54 6.89 -2.67 19.02
N GLY A 55 7.84 -3.25 18.30
CA GLY A 55 8.43 -4.54 18.66
C GLY A 55 9.62 -4.37 19.60
N LYS A 56 9.38 -4.50 20.92
CA LYS A 56 10.32 -4.48 22.07
C LYS A 56 10.58 -3.11 22.72
N GLY A 57 9.56 -2.60 23.41
CA GLY A 57 9.70 -1.68 24.53
C GLY A 57 8.83 -2.16 25.68
N ALA A 58 9.15 -3.34 26.23
CA ALA A 58 8.66 -3.86 27.49
C ALA A 58 9.89 -4.26 28.30
#